data_AF-A0A7K3DX47-F1
#
_entry.id   AF-A0A7K3DX47-F1
#
_cell.length_a   1.000
_cell.length_b   1.000
_cell.length_c   1.000
_cell.angle_alpha   90.00
_cell.angle_beta   90.00
_cell.angle_gamma   90.00
#
_symmetry.space_group_name_H-M   'P 1'
#
loop_
_entity.id
_entity.type
_entity.pdbx_description
1 polymer ?
#
loop_
_entity_poly.entity_id
_entity_poly.type
_entity_poly.pdbx_seq_one_letter_code
_entity_poly.pdbx_strand_id
1 'polypeptide(L)'
;MTTPTPSTPRRPGTPGGRPGERGDLLDPRCPTRQLLDRIGTKWTSMTVKVLAEEDPGEIRFAELRRRIPGISQKMLSVTLQNLVRDGLVARRVEPTVPPAVHYRLTELGLSLERPLAALRLWAETHMPEIDRNQQRADASPGS
;
A
#
# COMPACT_ATOMS: atom_id res chain seq x y z
N MET A 1 11.33 -49.17 33.64
CA MET A 1 12.37 -48.33 32.99
C MET A 1 12.00 -48.24 31.51
N THR A 2 11.28 -47.19 31.12
CA THR A 2 10.75 -47.03 29.76
C THR A 2 11.48 -45.87 29.10
N THR A 3 12.17 -46.17 28.00
CA THR A 3 12.95 -45.23 27.18
C THR A 3 12.02 -44.28 26.41
N PRO A 4 12.34 -42.97 26.28
CA PRO A 4 11.58 -42.08 25.43
C PRO A 4 12.02 -42.18 23.95
N THR A 5 11.03 -42.08 23.06
CA THR A 5 11.15 -42.04 21.59
C THR A 5 11.81 -40.75 21.10
N PRO A 6 12.65 -40.77 20.05
CA PRO A 6 13.24 -39.56 19.50
C PRO A 6 12.23 -38.79 18.62
N SER A 7 12.04 -37.51 18.93
CA SER A 7 11.28 -36.55 18.12
C SER A 7 12.02 -36.22 16.82
N THR A 8 11.34 -36.38 15.69
CA THR A 8 11.85 -36.05 14.35
C THR A 8 12.05 -34.54 14.19
N PRO A 9 13.16 -34.06 13.58
CA PRO A 9 13.34 -32.63 13.32
C PRO A 9 12.43 -32.15 12.18
N ARG A 10 11.78 -31.01 12.40
CA ARG A 10 10.96 -30.27 11.44
C ARG A 10 11.83 -29.80 10.27
N ARG A 11 11.49 -30.20 9.03
CA ARG A 11 12.21 -29.78 7.81
C ARG A 11 12.13 -28.25 7.61
N PRO A 12 13.18 -27.61 7.06
CA PRO A 12 13.12 -26.22 6.63
C PRO A 12 12.13 -26.06 5.47
N GLY A 13 11.21 -25.10 5.59
CA GLY A 13 10.19 -24.81 4.58
C GLY A 13 10.81 -24.33 3.26
N THR A 14 10.43 -25.01 2.18
CA THR A 14 10.73 -24.64 0.79
C THR A 14 10.31 -23.19 0.52
N PRO A 15 11.19 -22.31 -0.01
CA PRO A 15 10.78 -21.02 -0.52
C PRO A 15 10.14 -21.24 -1.90
N GLY A 16 8.83 -21.08 -2.01
CA GLY A 16 8.16 -21.13 -3.31
C GLY A 16 6.65 -21.35 -3.20
N GLY A 17 5.94 -20.38 -2.64
CA GLY A 17 4.48 -20.35 -2.76
C GLY A 17 4.07 -20.13 -4.22
N ARG A 18 3.02 -20.81 -4.67
CA ARG A 18 2.50 -20.65 -6.05
C ARG A 18 1.89 -19.25 -6.22
N PRO A 19 1.87 -18.68 -7.45
CA PRO A 19 1.13 -17.44 -7.71
C PRO A 19 -0.33 -17.57 -7.25
N GLY A 20 -0.75 -16.71 -6.32
CA GLY A 20 -2.13 -16.68 -5.79
C GLY A 20 -2.40 -17.48 -4.51
N GLU A 21 -1.41 -18.16 -3.93
CA GLU A 21 -1.58 -18.85 -2.65
C GLU A 21 -1.60 -17.83 -1.48
N ARG A 22 -2.60 -17.93 -0.58
CA ARG A 22 -2.64 -17.09 0.64
C ARG A 22 -1.46 -17.48 1.53
N GLY A 23 -0.49 -16.58 1.66
CA GLY A 23 0.70 -16.82 2.47
C GLY A 23 0.47 -16.58 3.97
N ASP A 24 1.39 -17.10 4.79
CA ASP A 24 1.48 -16.76 6.22
C ASP A 24 1.99 -15.33 6.38
N LEU A 25 1.14 -14.40 6.84
CA LEU A 25 1.50 -12.98 7.01
C LEU A 25 2.74 -12.76 7.88
N LEU A 26 3.03 -13.67 8.82
CA LEU A 26 4.15 -13.54 9.74
C LEU A 26 5.47 -14.07 9.14
N ASP A 27 5.44 -14.81 8.03
CA ASP A 27 6.66 -15.18 7.29
C ASP A 27 7.22 -13.95 6.54
N PRO A 28 8.49 -13.56 6.75
CA PRO A 28 9.13 -12.46 6.02
C PRO A 28 9.10 -12.61 4.49
N ARG A 29 9.01 -13.84 3.98
CA ARG A 29 8.98 -14.15 2.54
C ARG A 29 7.56 -14.21 1.98
N CYS A 30 6.55 -13.94 2.80
CA CYS A 30 5.16 -14.00 2.40
C CYS A 30 4.83 -12.97 1.30
N PRO A 31 4.28 -13.40 0.15
CA PRO A 31 3.86 -12.49 -0.91
C PRO A 31 2.81 -11.47 -0.46
N THR A 32 1.92 -11.86 0.47
CA THR A 32 0.91 -10.96 1.03
C THR A 32 1.55 -9.85 1.85
N ARG A 33 2.59 -10.15 2.64
CA ARG A 33 3.35 -9.12 3.38
C ARG A 33 4.02 -8.13 2.42
N GLN A 34 4.65 -8.63 1.35
CA GLN A 34 5.25 -7.77 0.32
C GLN A 34 4.23 -6.88 -0.38
N LEU A 35 3.01 -7.37 -0.62
CA LEU A 35 1.93 -6.56 -1.17
C LEU A 35 1.49 -5.48 -0.17
N LEU A 36 1.29 -5.85 1.10
CA LEU A 36 0.94 -4.92 2.18
C LEU A 36 1.96 -3.79 2.33
N ASP A 37 3.26 -4.08 2.24
CA ASP A 37 4.32 -3.07 2.28
C ASP A 37 4.19 -2.05 1.13
N ARG A 38 3.71 -2.47 -0.05
CA ARG A 38 3.49 -1.57 -1.20
C ARG A 38 2.21 -0.75 -1.03
N ILE A 39 1.08 -1.41 -0.75
CA ILE A 39 -0.24 -0.76 -0.71
C ILE A 39 -0.50 0.01 0.58
N GLY A 40 0.19 -0.32 1.67
CA GLY A 40 0.04 0.31 2.99
C GLY A 40 0.76 1.65 3.13
N THR A 41 1.44 2.14 2.09
CA THR A 41 2.13 3.43 2.12
C THR A 41 1.14 4.60 2.08
N LYS A 42 1.44 5.69 2.81
CA LYS A 42 0.67 6.95 2.76
C LYS A 42 0.45 7.42 1.32
N TRP A 43 1.48 7.35 0.49
CA TRP A 43 1.41 7.81 -0.90
C TRP A 43 0.48 6.96 -1.75
N THR A 44 0.44 5.65 -1.56
CA THR A 44 -0.55 4.79 -2.22
C THR A 44 -1.95 5.19 -1.78
N SER A 45 -2.19 5.35 -0.48
CA SER A 45 -3.49 5.78 0.05
C SER A 45 -3.98 7.10 -0.56
N MET A 46 -3.12 8.12 -0.62
CA MET A 46 -3.48 9.42 -1.23
C MET A 46 -3.67 9.32 -2.74
N THR A 47 -2.85 8.54 -3.44
CA THR A 47 -2.94 8.36 -4.90
C THR A 47 -4.23 7.66 -5.29
N VAL A 48 -4.57 6.56 -4.59
CA VAL A 48 -5.81 5.82 -4.84
C VAL A 48 -7.03 6.70 -4.53
N LYS A 49 -7.03 7.45 -3.43
CA LYS A 49 -8.11 8.39 -3.10
C LYS A 49 -8.38 9.38 -4.24
N VAL A 50 -7.35 10.09 -4.71
CA VAL A 50 -7.50 11.10 -5.77
C VAL A 50 -7.97 10.46 -7.09
N LEU A 51 -7.44 9.29 -7.45
CA LEU A 51 -7.88 8.61 -8.67
C LEU A 51 -9.32 8.07 -8.57
N ALA A 52 -9.76 7.65 -7.38
CA ALA A 52 -11.13 7.21 -7.15
C ALA A 52 -12.14 8.37 -7.23
N GLU A 53 -11.77 9.57 -6.80
CA GLU A 53 -12.60 10.78 -6.93
C GLU A 53 -12.83 11.18 -8.40
N GLU A 54 -11.95 10.76 -9.31
CA GLU A 54 -12.04 11.05 -10.75
C GLU A 54 -12.76 9.94 -11.54
N ASP A 55 -13.11 8.80 -10.93
CA ASP A 55 -13.73 7.66 -11.62
C ASP A 55 -15.11 8.05 -12.21
N PRO A 56 -15.44 7.69 -13.48
CA PRO A 56 -14.72 6.80 -14.41
C PRO A 56 -13.67 7.46 -15.32
N GLY A 57 -13.27 8.69 -15.00
CA GLY A 57 -12.29 9.50 -15.73
C GLY A 57 -10.84 9.11 -15.53
N GLU A 58 -9.95 9.93 -16.07
CA GLU A 58 -8.50 9.78 -15.98
C GLU A 58 -7.84 11.13 -15.68
N ILE A 59 -6.71 11.10 -14.98
CA ILE A 59 -5.98 12.28 -14.53
C ILE A 59 -4.56 12.29 -15.07
N ARG A 60 -4.06 13.47 -15.46
CA ARG A 60 -2.67 13.64 -15.91
C ARG A 60 -1.71 13.60 -14.72
N PHE A 61 -0.47 13.17 -14.95
CA PHE A 61 0.57 13.14 -13.91
C PHE A 61 0.72 14.47 -13.14
N ALA A 62 0.78 15.59 -13.88
CA ALA A 62 0.98 16.91 -13.29
C ALA A 62 -0.19 17.33 -12.40
N GLU A 63 -1.42 17.00 -12.82
CA GLU A 63 -2.63 17.27 -12.06
C GLU A 63 -2.68 16.42 -10.78
N LEU A 64 -2.41 15.11 -10.91
CA LEU A 64 -2.36 14.20 -9.78
C LEU A 64 -1.33 14.65 -8.74
N ARG A 65 -0.14 15.08 -9.17
CA ARG A 65 0.89 15.63 -8.28
C ARG A 65 0.42 16.90 -7.55
N ARG A 66 -0.33 17.77 -8.23
CA ARG A 66 -0.87 19.00 -7.64
C ARG A 66 -1.93 18.69 -6.57
N ARG A 67 -2.77 17.67 -6.80
CA ARG A 67 -3.81 17.24 -5.85
C ARG A 67 -3.26 16.47 -4.64
N ILE A 68 -1.98 16.11 -4.63
CA ILE A 68 -1.32 15.39 -3.52
C ILE A 68 -0.21 16.27 -2.92
N PRO A 69 -0.52 17.16 -1.97
CA PRO A 69 0.49 18.02 -1.35
C PRO A 69 1.60 17.21 -0.68
N GLY A 70 2.84 17.68 -0.86
CA GLY A 70 4.04 17.10 -0.23
C GLY A 70 4.63 15.87 -0.92
N ILE A 71 3.98 15.30 -1.95
CA ILE A 71 4.59 14.22 -2.72
C ILE A 71 5.61 14.80 -3.71
N SER A 72 6.83 14.24 -3.72
CA SER A 72 7.81 14.59 -4.75
C SER A 72 7.46 13.91 -6.07
N GLN A 73 7.91 14.48 -7.19
CA GLN A 73 7.74 13.87 -8.51
C GLN A 73 8.30 12.44 -8.54
N LYS A 74 9.49 12.22 -7.95
CA LYS A 74 10.12 10.89 -7.87
C LYS A 74 9.23 9.91 -7.11
N MET A 75 8.69 10.30 -5.95
CA MET A 75 7.83 9.42 -5.15
C MET A 75 6.51 9.10 -5.84
N LEU A 76 5.89 10.07 -6.51
CA LEU A 76 4.67 9.82 -7.29
C LEU A 76 4.95 8.86 -8.46
N SER A 77 6.05 9.06 -9.20
CA SER A 77 6.43 8.15 -10.28
C SER A 77 6.65 6.72 -9.80
N VAL A 78 7.37 6.52 -8.68
CA VAL A 78 7.58 5.18 -8.09
C VAL A 78 6.24 4.57 -7.65
N THR A 79 5.39 5.35 -7.01
CA THR A 79 4.06 4.89 -6.56
C THR A 79 3.21 4.43 -7.75
N LEU A 80 3.09 5.26 -8.78
CA LEU A 80 2.33 4.92 -9.99
C LEU A 80 2.93 3.72 -10.74
N GLN A 81 4.26 3.62 -10.82
CA GLN A 81 4.92 2.47 -11.45
C GLN A 81 4.56 1.17 -10.74
N ASN A 82 4.55 1.16 -9.41
CA ASN A 82 4.16 -0.01 -8.62
C ASN A 82 2.67 -0.34 -8.80
N LEU A 83 1.80 0.66 -8.74
CA LEU A 83 0.36 0.46 -8.93
C LEU A 83 0.00 -0.03 -10.34
N VAL A 84 0.69 0.46 -11.37
CA VAL A 84 0.54 -0.02 -12.76
C VAL A 84 1.03 -1.46 -12.88
N ARG A 85 2.18 -1.78 -12.29
CA ARG A 85 2.73 -3.14 -12.29
C ARG A 85 1.80 -4.14 -11.59
N ASP A 86 1.19 -3.73 -10.49
CA ASP A 86 0.25 -4.54 -9.71
C ASP A 86 -1.16 -4.59 -10.34
N GLY A 87 -1.38 -3.88 -11.46
CA GLY A 87 -2.67 -3.87 -12.18
C GLY A 87 -3.77 -3.06 -11.49
N LEU A 88 -3.41 -2.23 -10.50
CA LEU A 88 -4.33 -1.35 -9.75
C LEU A 88 -4.62 -0.05 -10.50
N VAL A 89 -3.68 0.40 -11.34
CA VAL A 89 -3.79 1.63 -12.13
C VAL A 89 -3.55 1.31 -13.60
N ALA A 90 -4.42 1.79 -14.47
CA ALA A 90 -4.18 1.82 -15.91
C ALA A 90 -3.43 3.09 -16.30
N ARG A 91 -2.47 2.97 -17.21
CA ARG A 91 -1.70 4.08 -17.78
C ARG A 91 -1.98 4.21 -19.27
N ARG A 92 -2.40 5.39 -19.73
CA ARG A 92 -2.61 5.70 -21.14
C ARG A 92 -1.67 6.82 -21.58
N VAL A 93 -1.03 6.63 -22.74
CA VAL A 93 -0.25 7.69 -23.39
C VAL A 93 -1.12 8.32 -24.46
N GLU A 94 -1.30 9.62 -24.38
CA GLU A 94 -2.00 10.42 -25.38
C GLU A 94 -0.96 11.06 -26.32
N PRO A 95 -1.11 10.90 -27.65
CA PRO A 95 -0.16 11.39 -28.63
C PRO A 95 -0.34 12.89 -28.91
N THR A 96 -0.08 13.73 -27.89
CA THR A 96 0.00 15.20 -28.01
C THR A 96 1.44 15.66 -28.18
N VAL A 97 1.65 16.95 -28.47
CA VAL A 97 2.98 17.59 -28.44
C VAL A 97 3.00 18.65 -27.33
N PRO A 98 3.70 18.42 -26.21
CA PRO A 98 4.40 17.19 -25.81
C PRO A 98 3.43 16.05 -25.40
N PRO A 99 3.86 14.76 -25.42
CA PRO A 99 2.98 13.64 -25.05
C PRO A 99 2.44 13.75 -23.63
N ALA A 100 1.14 13.50 -23.48
CA ALA A 100 0.48 13.48 -22.18
C ALA A 100 0.32 12.04 -21.67
N VAL A 101 0.45 11.86 -20.36
CA VAL A 101 0.25 10.56 -19.71
C VAL A 101 -0.87 10.69 -18.70
N HIS A 102 -1.85 9.80 -18.84
CA HIS A 102 -3.05 9.74 -18.02
C HIS A 102 -3.10 8.45 -17.21
N TYR A 103 -3.72 8.54 -16.03
CA TYR A 103 -3.86 7.45 -15.07
C TYR A 103 -5.30 7.35 -14.62
N ARG A 104 -5.79 6.13 -14.44
CA ARG A 104 -7.08 5.83 -13.82
C ARG A 104 -6.99 4.55 -13.01
N LEU A 105 -7.88 4.36 -12.04
CA LEU A 105 -7.98 3.06 -11.36
C LEU A 105 -8.54 2.00 -12.32
N THR A 106 -8.10 0.77 -12.13
CA THR A 106 -8.80 -0.41 -12.67
C THR A 106 -9.93 -0.81 -11.72
N GLU A 107 -10.77 -1.78 -12.11
CA GLU A 107 -11.76 -2.36 -11.18
C GLU A 107 -11.09 -2.92 -9.91
N LEU A 108 -9.92 -3.54 -10.05
CA LEU A 108 -9.11 -4.01 -8.92
C LEU A 108 -8.64 -2.83 -8.06
N GLY A 109 -8.17 -1.73 -8.67
CA GLY A 109 -7.79 -0.51 -7.97
C GLY A 109 -8.95 0.14 -7.21
N LEU A 110 -10.14 0.17 -7.80
CA LEU A 110 -11.36 0.66 -7.14
C LEU A 110 -11.74 -0.21 -5.95
N SER A 111 -11.54 -1.54 -6.05
CA SER A 111 -11.76 -2.44 -4.91
C SER A 111 -10.82 -2.17 -3.73
N LEU A 112 -9.60 -1.68 -4.00
CA LEU A 112 -8.60 -1.30 -2.99
C LEU A 112 -8.95 0.03 -2.29
N GLU A 113 -9.73 0.90 -2.92
CA GLU A 113 -10.11 2.17 -2.28
C GLU A 113 -10.96 1.94 -1.02
N ARG A 114 -11.81 0.90 -0.98
CA ARG A 114 -12.64 0.59 0.21
C ARG A 114 -11.82 0.34 1.48
N PRO A 115 -10.85 -0.60 1.52
CA PRO A 115 -10.03 -0.80 2.72
C PRO A 115 -9.14 0.40 3.04
N LEU A 116 -8.62 1.12 2.04
CA LEU A 116 -7.82 2.32 2.29
C LEU A 116 -8.66 3.47 2.87
N ALA A 117 -9.90 3.63 2.42
CA ALA A 117 -10.86 4.59 2.97
C ALA A 117 -11.20 4.27 4.43
N ALA A 118 -11.43 2.99 4.75
CA ALA A 118 -11.65 2.56 6.12
C ALA A 118 -10.44 2.87 7.03
N LEU A 119 -9.21 2.63 6.54
CA LEU A 119 -7.99 2.95 7.27
C LEU A 119 -7.82 4.46 7.48
N ARG A 120 -8.09 5.28 6.46
CA ARG A 120 -8.05 6.74 6.57
C ARG A 120 -9.07 7.25 7.58
N LEU A 121 -10.31 6.76 7.52
CA LEU A 121 -11.36 7.13 8.48
C LEU A 121 -10.96 6.78 9.92
N TRP A 122 -10.41 5.58 10.14
CA TRP A 122 -9.92 5.18 11.45
C TRP A 122 -8.83 6.14 11.95
N ALA A 123 -7.85 6.47 11.09
CA ALA A 123 -6.77 7.38 11.43
C ALA A 123 -7.29 8.78 11.76
N GLU A 124 -8.18 9.34 10.94
CA GLU A 124 -8.83 10.64 11.16
C GLU A 124 -9.60 10.68 12.49
N THR A 125 -10.27 9.58 12.84
CA THR A 125 -11.05 9.46 14.08
C THR A 125 -10.16 9.42 15.32
N HIS A 126 -9.00 8.74 15.26
CA HIS A 126 -8.17 8.47 16.44
C HIS A 126 -6.92 9.34 16.54
N MET A 127 -6.58 10.14 15.53
CA MET A 127 -5.42 11.05 15.54
C MET A 127 -5.38 11.95 16.79
N PRO A 128 -6.50 12.57 17.25
CA PRO A 128 -6.46 13.40 18.45
C PRO A 128 -6.12 12.64 19.74
N GLU A 129 -6.47 11.35 19.81
CA GLU A 129 -6.09 10.50 20.94
C GLU A 129 -4.62 10.08 20.87
N ILE A 130 -4.16 9.68 19.68
CA ILE A 130 -2.77 9.32 19.42
C ILE A 130 -1.83 10.50 19.71
N ASP A 131 -2.19 11.72 19.31
CA ASP A 131 -1.38 12.92 19.57
C ASP A 131 -1.27 13.25 21.07
N ARG A 132 -2.37 13.12 21.81
CA ARG A 132 -2.36 13.27 23.28
C ARG A 132 -1.47 12.23 23.96
N ASN A 133 -1.48 10.99 23.47
CA ASN A 133 -0.64 9.92 24.01
C ASN A 133 0.85 10.18 23.74
N GLN A 134 1.20 10.68 22.54
CA GLN A 134 2.58 11.07 22.21
C GLN A 134 3.07 12.21 23.11
N GLN A 135 2.27 13.27 23.29
CA GLN A 135 2.63 14.40 24.17
C GLN A 135 2.89 13.96 25.61
N ARG A 136 2.10 13.01 26.14
CA ARG A 136 2.29 12.46 27.50
C ARG A 136 3.57 11.63 27.63
N ALA A 137 3.90 10.86 26.59
CA ALA A 137 5.13 10.08 26.54
C ALA A 137 6.36 11.00 26.49
N ASP A 138 6.34 12.02 25.64
CA ASP A 138 7.43 12.99 25.50
C ASP A 138 7.62 13.86 26.75
N ALA A 139 6.52 14.18 27.45
CA ALA A 139 6.55 14.92 28.72
C ALA A 139 7.01 14.09 29.93
N SER A 140 7.21 12.79 29.75
CA SER A 140 7.79 11.91 30.77
C SER A 140 9.26 11.65 30.40
N PRO A 141 10.20 12.57 30.69
CA PRO A 141 11.62 12.23 30.59
C PRO A 141 11.86 11.04 31.52
N GLY A 142 12.49 10.00 30.98
CA GLY A 142 12.67 8.70 31.60
C GLY A 142 12.98 8.78 33.10
N SER A 143 12.18 8.04 33.88
CA SER A 143 12.56 7.62 35.24
C SER A 143 13.78 6.71 35.19
#